data_AF-A0A5C7SWL1-F1
#
_entry.id   AF-A0A5C7SWL1-F1
#
_cell.length_a   1.000
_cell.length_b   1.000
_cell.length_c   1.000
_cell.angle_alpha   90.00
_cell.angle_beta   90.00
_cell.angle_gamma   90.00
#
_symmetry.space_group_name_H-M   'P 1'
#
loop_
_entity.id
_entity.type
_entity.pdbx_description
1 polymer ?
#
loop_
_entity_poly.entity_id
_entity_poly.type
_entity_poly.pdbx_seq_one_letter_code
_entity_poly.pdbx_strand_id
1 'polypeptide(L)'
;MRKRAAEVAPEIIELLLEAARGGDVAASRALLDKVLPNIKPTAAPVSVELAPEAGLAGTAWALVSAAAAGAMPPDVAAQLVQAVGTLARVVEVADLEDRLKALEAAHGQS
;
A
#
# COMPACT_ATOMS: atom_id res chain seq x y z
N MET A 1 6.11 -30.07 -13.86
CA MET A 1 6.43 -29.92 -12.42
C MET A 1 5.18 -29.95 -11.55
N ARG A 2 4.24 -28.99 -11.67
CA ARG A 2 3.02 -28.92 -10.83
C ARG A 2 2.18 -30.21 -10.78
N LYS A 3 1.99 -30.88 -11.93
CA LYS A 3 1.21 -32.13 -12.01
C LYS A 3 1.83 -33.27 -11.19
N ARG A 4 3.14 -33.49 -11.36
CA ARG A 4 3.90 -34.49 -10.58
C ARG A 4 3.93 -34.17 -9.09
N ALA A 5 4.03 -32.88 -8.73
CA ALA A 5 3.99 -32.45 -7.33
C ALA A 5 2.62 -32.70 -6.66
N ALA A 6 1.52 -32.60 -7.41
CA ALA A 6 0.19 -32.93 -6.91
C ALA A 6 0.00 -34.44 -6.68
N GLU A 7 0.58 -35.27 -7.54
CA GLU A 7 0.52 -36.74 -7.42
C GLU A 7 1.19 -37.24 -6.13
N VAL A 8 2.31 -36.63 -5.74
CA VAL A 8 3.06 -36.98 -4.50
C VAL A 8 2.71 -36.11 -3.30
N ALA A 9 1.76 -35.17 -3.43
CA ALA A 9 1.43 -34.24 -2.36
C ALA A 9 1.04 -34.91 -1.03
N PRO A 10 0.27 -36.02 -1.00
CA PRO A 10 -0.06 -36.70 0.25
C PRO A 10 1.18 -37.21 0.98
N GLU A 11 2.14 -37.82 0.26
CA GLU A 11 3.38 -38.35 0.83
C GLU A 11 4.26 -37.24 1.41
N ILE A 12 4.31 -36.09 0.74
CA ILE A 12 5.03 -34.90 1.23
C ILE A 12 4.39 -34.36 2.51
N ILE A 13 3.05 -34.39 2.62
CA ILE A 13 2.33 -33.93 3.80
C ILE A 13 2.62 -34.85 5.00
N GLU A 14 2.61 -36.17 4.82
CA GLU A 14 2.95 -37.12 5.88
C GLU A 14 4.39 -36.94 6.37
N LEU A 15 5.34 -36.76 5.45
CA LEU A 15 6.73 -36.49 5.82
C LEU A 15 6.87 -35.19 6.65
N LEU A 16 6.14 -34.15 6.29
CA LEU A 16 6.10 -32.89 7.05
C LEU A 16 5.46 -33.07 8.43
N LEU A 17 4.44 -33.92 8.57
CA LEU A 17 3.80 -34.23 9.84
C LEU A 17 4.75 -34.96 10.79
N GLU A 18 5.50 -35.95 10.29
CA GLU A 18 6.51 -36.65 11.08
C GLU A 18 7.64 -35.71 11.52
N ALA A 19 8.15 -34.89 10.61
CA ALA A 19 9.17 -33.89 10.92
C ALA A 19 8.69 -32.88 11.98
N ALA A 20 7.47 -32.38 11.84
CA ALA A 20 6.86 -31.46 12.81
C ALA A 20 6.70 -32.11 14.19
N ARG A 21 6.25 -33.37 14.25
CA ARG A 21 6.17 -34.15 15.51
C ARG A 21 7.56 -34.38 16.14
N GLY A 22 8.60 -34.49 15.31
CA GLY A 22 9.99 -34.57 15.73
C GLY A 22 10.61 -33.25 16.20
N GLY A 23 9.85 -32.14 16.19
CA GLY A 23 10.30 -30.83 16.66
C GLY A 23 10.84 -29.91 15.56
N ASP A 24 10.67 -30.25 14.28
CA ASP A 24 10.98 -29.35 13.18
C ASP A 24 9.97 -28.19 13.15
N VAL A 25 10.43 -27.01 13.60
CA VAL A 25 9.64 -25.78 13.66
C VAL A 25 9.25 -25.29 12.26
N ALA A 26 10.08 -25.51 11.24
CA ALA A 26 9.79 -25.11 9.87
C ALA A 26 8.68 -25.98 9.26
N ALA A 27 8.74 -27.30 9.47
CA ALA A 27 7.67 -28.21 9.06
C ALA A 27 6.35 -27.89 9.79
N SER A 28 6.44 -27.63 11.09
CA SER A 28 5.28 -27.21 11.91
C SER A 28 4.64 -25.94 11.36
N ARG A 29 5.45 -24.91 11.05
CA ARG A 29 4.94 -23.65 10.50
C ARG A 29 4.33 -23.81 9.11
N ALA A 30 4.95 -24.61 8.23
CA ALA A 30 4.44 -24.89 6.90
C ALA A 30 3.05 -25.55 6.93
N LEU A 31 2.81 -26.44 7.90
CA LEU A 31 1.50 -27.06 8.13
C LEU A 31 0.50 -26.09 8.78
N LEU A 32 0.91 -25.34 9.80
CA LEU A 32 0.05 -24.35 10.47
C LEU A 32 -0.43 -23.26 9.52
N ASP A 33 0.41 -22.78 8.60
CA ASP A 33 0.04 -21.78 7.58
C ASP A 33 -1.06 -22.27 6.61
N LYS A 34 -1.36 -23.57 6.58
CA LYS A 34 -2.46 -24.15 5.78
C LYS A 34 -3.78 -24.28 6.53
N VAL A 35 -3.72 -24.40 7.85
CA VAL A 35 -4.90 -24.63 8.71
C VAL A 35 -5.34 -23.33 9.39
N LEU A 36 -4.39 -22.43 9.69
CA LEU A 36 -4.67 -21.13 10.28
C LEU A 36 -4.95 -20.10 9.17
N PRO A 37 -6.01 -19.28 9.31
CA PRO A 37 -6.19 -18.13 8.44
C PRO A 37 -4.98 -17.20 8.60
N ASN A 38 -4.38 -16.81 7.48
CA ASN A 38 -3.35 -15.78 7.47
C ASN A 38 -4.02 -14.44 7.79
N ILE A 39 -4.11 -14.10 9.09
CA ILE A 39 -4.57 -12.81 9.56
C ILE A 39 -3.47 -11.81 9.22
N LYS A 40 -3.56 -11.23 8.02
CA LYS A 40 -2.71 -10.10 7.67
C LYS A 40 -3.07 -8.96 8.62
N PRO A 41 -2.09 -8.32 9.28
CA PRO A 41 -2.34 -7.09 10.00
C PRO A 41 -2.91 -6.06 9.01
N THR A 42 -4.19 -5.72 9.17
CA THR A 42 -4.80 -4.62 8.43
C THR A 42 -4.82 -3.41 9.35
N ALA A 43 -4.33 -2.27 8.87
CA ALA A 43 -4.52 -1.00 9.57
C ALA A 43 -6.02 -0.77 9.79
N ALA A 44 -6.38 -0.26 10.96
CA ALA A 44 -7.76 0.15 11.21
C ALA A 44 -8.16 1.24 10.19
N PRO A 45 -9.41 1.26 9.70
CA PRO A 45 -9.89 2.33 8.84
C PRO A 45 -9.69 3.68 9.55
N VAL A 46 -9.16 4.66 8.84
CA VAL A 46 -8.96 6.00 9.37
C VAL A 46 -9.90 6.98 8.69
N SER A 47 -10.61 7.77 9.49
CA SER A 47 -11.45 8.86 9.01
C SER A 47 -10.70 10.18 9.16
N VAL A 48 -10.45 10.86 8.04
CA VAL A 48 -9.88 12.21 8.05
C VAL A 48 -10.88 13.13 7.38
N GLU A 49 -11.27 14.18 8.09
CA GLU A 49 -12.08 15.24 7.53
C GLU A 49 -11.16 16.16 6.71
N LEU A 50 -11.36 16.15 5.39
CA LEU A 50 -10.60 16.96 4.45
C LEU A 50 -11.50 18.08 3.95
N ALA A 51 -11.05 19.31 4.10
CA ALA A 51 -11.65 20.51 3.54
C ALA A 51 -11.15 20.71 2.10
N PRO A 52 -11.97 20.47 1.05
CA PRO A 52 -11.52 20.54 -0.34
C PRO A 52 -10.94 21.91 -0.73
N GLU A 53 -11.48 22.98 -0.15
CA GLU A 53 -11.05 24.36 -0.32
C GLU A 53 -9.65 24.66 0.24
N ALA A 54 -9.13 23.81 1.12
CA ALA A 54 -7.80 23.98 1.73
C ALA A 54 -6.65 23.66 0.76
N GLY A 55 -6.97 23.10 -0.42
CA GLY A 55 -5.99 22.72 -1.44
C GLY A 55 -5.02 21.64 -0.97
N LEU A 56 -3.98 21.40 -1.77
CA LEU A 56 -3.01 20.33 -1.50
C LEU A 56 -2.21 20.57 -0.22
N ALA A 57 -1.79 21.82 0.03
CA ALA A 57 -1.05 22.18 1.22
C ALA A 57 -1.90 22.03 2.50
N GLY A 58 -3.15 22.51 2.47
CA GLY A 58 -4.07 22.37 3.61
C GLY A 58 -4.46 20.92 3.86
N THR A 59 -4.61 20.12 2.81
CA THR A 59 -4.82 18.67 2.92
C THR A 59 -3.63 17.98 3.60
N ALA A 60 -2.39 18.28 3.18
CA ALA A 60 -1.20 17.74 3.83
C ALA A 60 -1.12 18.14 5.32
N TRP A 61 -1.46 19.39 5.64
CA TRP A 61 -1.47 19.86 7.01
C TRP A 61 -2.55 19.18 7.87
N ALA A 62 -3.77 18.99 7.33
CA ALA A 62 -4.85 18.28 8.01
C ALA A 62 -4.45 16.84 8.36
N LEU A 63 -3.73 16.15 7.46
CA LEU A 63 -3.21 14.80 7.70
C LEU A 63 -2.19 14.76 8.84
N VAL A 64 -1.24 15.71 8.86
CA VAL A 64 -0.26 15.83 9.94
C VAL A 64 -0.93 16.12 11.28
N SER A 65 -1.91 17.03 11.29
CA SER A 65 -2.67 17.38 12.49
C SER A 65 -3.51 16.22 13.01
N ALA A 66 -4.13 15.42 12.13
CA ALA A 66 -4.87 14.23 12.52
C ALA A 66 -3.98 13.18 13.22
N ALA A 67 -2.74 12.99 12.73
CA ALA A 67 -1.77 12.12 13.39
C ALA A 67 -1.31 12.67 14.74
N ALA A 68 -1.04 13.98 14.82
CA ALA A 68 -0.65 14.63 16.07
C ALA A 68 -1.76 14.55 17.15
N ALA A 69 -3.03 14.57 16.72
CA ALA A 69 -4.19 14.41 17.60
C ALA A 69 -4.50 12.94 17.97
N GLY A 70 -3.75 11.97 17.44
CA GLY A 70 -3.97 10.54 17.69
C GLY A 70 -5.14 9.92 16.93
N ALA A 71 -5.73 10.64 15.96
CA ALA A 71 -6.82 10.13 15.13
C ALA A 71 -6.33 9.16 14.03
N MET A 72 -5.04 9.18 13.72
CA MET A 72 -4.39 8.36 12.69
C MET A 72 -3.00 7.90 13.14
N PRO A 73 -2.56 6.68 12.78
CA PRO A 73 -1.16 6.27 12.93
C PRO A 73 -0.18 7.19 12.14
N PRO A 74 0.97 7.59 12.72
CA PRO A 74 1.91 8.49 12.05
C PRO A 74 2.47 8.00 10.72
N ASP A 75 2.64 6.68 10.57
CA ASP A 75 3.09 6.05 9.33
C ASP A 75 2.07 6.17 8.20
N VAL A 76 0.77 6.01 8.52
CA VAL A 76 -0.32 6.23 7.56
C VAL A 76 -0.38 7.70 7.14
N ALA A 77 -0.25 8.64 8.08
CA ALA A 77 -0.24 10.06 7.75
C ALA A 77 0.95 10.43 6.85
N ALA A 78 2.14 9.89 7.13
CA ALA A 78 3.31 10.09 6.30
C ALA A 78 3.09 9.58 4.87
N GLN A 79 2.51 8.39 4.70
CA GLN A 79 2.17 7.84 3.38
C GLN A 79 1.18 8.73 2.62
N LEU A 80 0.16 9.24 3.29
CA LEU A 80 -0.83 10.12 2.67
C LEU A 80 -0.24 11.48 2.28
N VAL A 81 0.63 12.07 3.11
CA VAL A 81 1.35 13.30 2.77
C VAL A 81 2.26 13.10 1.54
N GLN A 82 2.94 11.95 1.43
CA GLN A 82 3.71 11.62 0.22
C GLN A 82 2.82 11.50 -1.03
N ALA A 83 1.64 10.89 -0.90
CA ALA A 83 0.67 10.80 -1.99
C ALA A 83 0.17 12.19 -2.43
N VAL A 84 -0.09 13.10 -1.48
CA VAL A 84 -0.43 14.50 -1.77
C VAL A 84 0.71 15.20 -2.52
N GLY A 85 1.96 14.97 -2.14
CA GLY A 85 3.13 15.52 -2.85
C GLY A 85 3.23 15.00 -4.30
N THR A 86 2.94 13.72 -4.52
CA THR A 86 2.90 13.15 -5.88
C THR A 86 1.78 13.78 -6.71
N LEU A 87 0.60 13.97 -6.12
CA LEU A 87 -0.50 14.66 -6.79
C LEU A 87 -0.15 16.12 -7.10
N ALA A 88 0.53 16.83 -6.20
CA ALA A 88 0.99 18.20 -6.43
C ALA A 88 1.88 18.30 -7.66
N ARG A 89 2.80 17.33 -7.83
CA ARG A 89 3.65 17.28 -9.01
C ARG A 89 2.86 17.05 -10.30
N VAL A 90 1.85 16.18 -10.27
CA VAL A 90 0.97 15.94 -11.43
C VAL A 90 0.22 17.22 -11.81
N VAL A 91 -0.34 17.93 -10.82
CA VAL A 91 -1.05 19.20 -11.05
C VAL A 91 -0.13 20.27 -11.62
N GLU A 92 1.08 20.39 -11.07
CA GLU A 92 2.09 21.35 -11.56
C GLU A 92 2.47 21.05 -13.03
N VAL A 93 2.69 19.78 -13.38
CA VAL A 93 3.02 19.40 -14.75
C VAL A 93 1.87 19.72 -15.70
N ALA A 94 0.62 19.48 -15.29
CA ALA A 94 -0.55 19.83 -16.10
C ALA A 94 -0.67 21.35 -16.31
N ASP A 95 -0.47 22.17 -15.27
CA ASP A 95 -0.47 23.63 -15.40
C ASP A 95 0.63 24.13 -16.34
N LEU A 96 1.83 23.55 -16.25
CA LEU A 96 2.93 23.89 -17.15
C LEU A 96 2.62 23.50 -18.61
N GLU A 97 1.98 22.35 -18.84
CA GLU A 97 1.54 21.93 -20.18
C GLU A 97 0.53 22.90 -20.78
N ASP A 98 -0.47 23.32 -19.99
CA ASP A 98 -1.50 24.26 -20.44
C ASP A 98 -0.89 25.63 -20.77
N ARG A 99 0.02 26.12 -19.93
CA ARG A 99 0.76 27.36 -20.17
C ARG A 99 1.66 27.28 -21.41
N LEU A 100 2.29 26.12 -21.65
CA LEU A 100 3.10 25.89 -22.83
C LEU A 100 2.24 25.94 -24.10
N LYS A 101 1.11 25.22 -24.12
CA LYS A 101 0.15 25.26 -25.25
C LYS A 101 -0.34 26.68 -25.54
N ALA A 102 -0.64 27.46 -24.50
CA ALA A 102 -1.07 28.85 -24.67
C ALA A 102 0.03 29.72 -25.30
N LEU A 103 1.29 29.53 -24.88
CA LEU A 103 2.44 30.24 -25.45
C LEU A 103 2.72 29.84 -26.90
N GLU A 104 2.65 28.54 -27.21
CA GLU A 104 2.81 28.00 -28.56
C GLU A 104 1.71 28.50 -29.50
N ALA A 105 0.46 28.58 -29.03
CA ALA A 105 -0.64 29.14 -29.81
C ALA A 105 -0.45 30.64 -30.10
N ALA A 106 0.15 31.39 -29.15
CA ALA A 106 0.37 32.82 -29.28
C ALA A 106 1.58 33.18 -30.17
N HIS A 107 2.63 32.34 -30.21
CA HIS A 107 3.91 32.67 -30.86
C HIS A 107 4.38 31.67 -31.91
N GLY A 108 3.70 30.52 -32.08
CA GLY A 108 4.05 29.46 -33.03
C GLY A 108 3.59 29.67 -34.47
N GLN A 109 3.04 30.85 -34.82
CA GLN A 109 2.79 31.23 -36.21
C GLN A 109 4.03 31.94 -36.77
N SER A 110 5.01 31.18 -37.23
CA SER A 110 6.01 31.56 -38.24
C SER A 110 6.46 30.33 -39.00
#